data_AF-L0DIB0-F1
#
_entry.id   AF-L0DIB0-F1
#
_cell.length_a   1.000
_cell.length_b   1.000
_cell.length_c   1.000
_cell.angle_alpha   90.00
_cell.angle_beta   90.00
_cell.angle_gamma   90.00
#
_symmetry.space_group_name_H-M   'P 1'
#
loop_
_entity.id
_entity.type
_entity.pdbx_description
1 polymer ?
#
loop_
_entity_poly.entity_id
_entity_poly.type
_entity_poly.pdbx_seq_one_letter_code
_entity_poly.pdbx_strand_id
1 'polypeptide(L)'
;MREKLRRWSKRSLWILPIVLALYLTVMGVDFAWYRSHVPVRFRDSNWKGHWQTHRFLGLRGRLLALLPDPLPEGVDFKAEALVYYPVYSVWRTGQFVRMDFTGHFRPETPSSGGQTTNAIPSGSGMMKFKAIVGNQVVEYAALLDDSRTSVVGGYLSRAPDDFGHFTLTRH
;
A
#
# COMPACT_ATOMS: atom_id res chain seq x y z
N MET A 1 37.60 15.51 -27.79
CA MET A 1 36.51 15.34 -26.80
C MET A 1 35.12 15.18 -27.44
N ARG A 2 34.72 16.01 -28.42
CA ARG A 2 33.40 15.95 -29.10
C ARG A 2 33.07 14.63 -29.81
N GLU A 3 34.04 13.92 -30.38
CA GLU A 3 33.78 12.62 -31.03
C GLU A 3 33.46 11.46 -30.07
N LYS A 4 34.06 11.45 -28.87
CA LYS A 4 33.73 10.44 -27.84
C LYS A 4 32.29 10.63 -27.34
N LEU A 5 31.87 11.87 -27.15
CA LEU A 5 30.47 12.23 -26.80
C LEU A 5 29.46 11.81 -27.87
N ARG A 6 29.77 11.98 -29.16
CA ARG A 6 28.89 11.60 -30.28
C ARG A 6 28.80 10.08 -30.50
N ARG A 7 29.85 9.31 -30.20
CA ARG A 7 29.81 7.84 -30.19
C ARG A 7 29.04 7.29 -28.99
N TRP A 8 29.13 7.96 -27.84
CA TRP A 8 28.33 7.63 -26.66
C TRP A 8 26.84 7.94 -26.88
N SER A 9 26.49 9.07 -27.49
CA SER A 9 25.09 9.44 -27.73
C SER A 9 24.37 8.46 -28.67
N LYS A 10 25.08 7.91 -29.66
CA LYS A 10 24.52 6.88 -30.55
C LYS A 10 24.33 5.53 -29.85
N ARG A 11 25.21 5.13 -28.92
CA ARG A 11 25.05 3.88 -28.15
C ARG A 11 23.97 4.01 -27.07
N SER A 12 23.87 5.15 -26.40
CA SER A 12 22.82 5.40 -25.40
C SER A 12 21.42 5.45 -26.02
N LEU A 13 21.30 5.90 -27.27
CA LEU A 13 20.03 5.90 -28.02
C LEU A 13 19.44 4.49 -28.23
N TRP A 14 20.27 3.45 -28.31
CA TRP A 14 19.82 2.05 -28.45
C TRP A 14 19.64 1.33 -27.12
N ILE A 15 20.30 1.78 -26.05
CA ILE A 15 20.13 1.22 -24.70
C ILE A 15 18.75 1.60 -24.15
N LEU A 16 18.29 2.82 -24.41
CA LEU A 16 17.02 3.35 -23.89
C LEU A 16 15.78 2.49 -24.28
N PRO A 17 15.57 2.10 -25.55
CA PRO A 17 14.45 1.23 -25.91
C PRO A 17 14.59 -0.18 -25.33
N ILE A 18 15.81 -0.71 -25.17
CA ILE A 18 16.02 -2.03 -24.54
C ILE A 18 15.64 -1.98 -23.06
N VAL A 19 16.08 -0.97 -22.34
CA VAL A 19 15.72 -0.76 -20.92
C VAL A 19 14.21 -0.56 -20.77
N LEU A 20 13.59 0.21 -21.66
CA LEU A 20 12.14 0.41 -21.67
C LEU A 20 11.39 -0.90 -21.94
N ALA A 21 11.81 -1.69 -22.94
CA ALA A 21 11.19 -2.97 -23.26
C ALA A 21 11.30 -3.96 -22.10
N LEU A 22 12.47 -4.02 -21.45
CA LEU A 22 12.67 -4.84 -20.25
C LEU A 22 11.75 -4.39 -19.11
N TYR A 23 11.66 -3.08 -18.85
CA TYR A 23 10.79 -2.52 -17.83
C TYR A 23 9.31 -2.86 -18.08
N LEU A 24 8.82 -2.67 -19.31
CA LEU A 24 7.45 -3.02 -19.69
C LEU A 24 7.17 -4.52 -19.54
N THR A 25 8.15 -5.36 -19.90
CA THR A 25 8.03 -6.81 -19.74
C THR A 25 7.89 -7.20 -18.28
N VAL A 26 8.72 -6.64 -17.40
CA VAL A 26 8.62 -6.89 -15.94
C VAL A 26 7.27 -6.44 -15.40
N MET A 27 6.78 -5.26 -15.78
CA MET A 27 5.45 -4.79 -15.36
C MET A 27 4.32 -5.69 -15.89
N GLY A 28 4.41 -6.18 -17.13
CA GLY A 28 3.43 -7.09 -17.71
C GLY A 28 3.38 -8.42 -16.98
N VAL A 29 4.55 -8.99 -16.67
CA VAL A 29 4.67 -10.23 -15.89
C VAL A 29 4.10 -10.02 -14.48
N ASP A 30 4.43 -8.93 -13.81
CA ASP A 30 3.89 -8.59 -12.48
C ASP A 30 2.35 -8.49 -12.50
N PHE A 31 1.79 -7.81 -13.49
CA PHE A 31 0.35 -7.65 -13.64
C PHE A 31 -0.35 -9.00 -13.87
N ALA A 32 0.19 -9.82 -14.79
CA ALA A 32 -0.34 -11.14 -15.07
C ALA A 32 -0.24 -12.08 -13.86
N TRP A 33 0.89 -12.04 -13.15
CA TRP A 33 1.13 -12.80 -11.94
C TRP A 33 0.12 -12.44 -10.85
N TYR A 34 0.01 -11.14 -10.55
CA TYR A 34 -0.97 -10.63 -9.59
C TYR A 34 -2.37 -11.14 -9.92
N ARG A 35 -2.85 -10.92 -11.15
CA ARG A 35 -4.23 -11.25 -11.53
C ARG A 35 -4.53 -12.75 -11.50
N SER A 36 -3.55 -13.59 -11.84
CA SER A 36 -3.72 -15.05 -11.84
C SER A 36 -3.67 -15.66 -10.45
N HIS A 37 -2.91 -15.06 -9.53
CA HIS A 37 -2.67 -15.64 -8.20
C HIS A 37 -3.42 -14.95 -7.05
N VAL A 38 -4.26 -13.93 -7.31
CA VAL A 38 -5.15 -13.39 -6.27
C VAL A 38 -6.06 -14.52 -5.75
N PRO A 39 -6.00 -14.85 -4.44
CA PRO A 39 -6.87 -15.85 -3.83
C PRO A 39 -8.34 -15.46 -3.98
N VAL A 40 -9.21 -16.46 -4.22
CA VAL A 40 -10.65 -16.26 -4.49
C VAL A 40 -11.31 -15.39 -3.41
N ARG A 41 -10.97 -15.62 -2.14
CA ARG A 41 -11.50 -14.86 -0.99
C ARG A 41 -11.28 -13.34 -1.07
N PHE A 42 -10.21 -12.90 -1.74
CA PHE A 42 -9.87 -11.48 -1.89
C PHE A 42 -10.28 -10.90 -3.24
N ARG A 43 -10.88 -11.68 -4.15
CA ARG A 43 -11.38 -11.15 -5.44
C ARG A 43 -12.49 -10.13 -5.22
N ASP A 44 -13.35 -10.40 -4.24
CA ASP A 44 -14.48 -9.57 -3.84
C ASP A 44 -14.14 -8.70 -2.62
N SER A 45 -12.87 -8.33 -2.44
CA SER A 45 -12.46 -7.44 -1.36
C SER A 45 -13.13 -6.07 -1.51
N ASN A 46 -13.80 -5.61 -0.46
CA ASN A 46 -14.49 -4.31 -0.44
C ASN A 46 -13.53 -3.11 -0.33
N TRP A 47 -12.25 -3.34 -0.01
CA TRP A 47 -11.22 -2.31 0.01
C TRP A 47 -10.00 -2.72 -0.79
N LYS A 48 -9.46 -1.78 -1.58
CA LYS A 48 -8.29 -1.99 -2.44
C LYS A 48 -7.37 -0.79 -2.41
N GLY A 49 -6.07 -1.00 -2.60
CA GLY A 49 -5.16 0.11 -2.72
C GLY A 49 -3.71 -0.30 -2.84
N HIS A 50 -2.81 0.53 -2.32
CA HIS A 50 -1.38 0.42 -2.56
C HIS A 50 -0.58 0.74 -1.31
N TRP A 51 0.62 0.18 -1.23
CA TRP A 51 1.60 0.53 -0.22
C TRP A 51 2.91 0.90 -0.91
N GLN A 52 3.70 1.75 -0.25
CA GLN A 52 5.02 2.13 -0.70
C GLN A 52 5.95 2.25 0.51
N THR A 53 7.10 1.58 0.43
CA THR A 53 8.17 1.69 1.43
C THR A 53 8.99 2.95 1.20
N HIS A 54 9.49 3.54 2.27
CA HIS A 54 10.51 4.60 2.21
C HIS A 54 11.93 4.03 2.14
N ARG A 55 12.13 2.78 2.55
CA ARG A 55 13.46 2.15 2.64
C ARG A 55 14.02 1.77 1.27
N PHE A 56 13.16 1.32 0.35
CA PHE A 56 13.55 0.90 -0.99
C PHE A 56 12.94 1.81 -2.05
N LEU A 57 13.80 2.58 -2.74
CA LEU A 57 13.36 3.56 -3.72
C LEU A 57 12.52 2.89 -4.82
N GLY A 58 11.29 3.37 -5.00
CA GLY A 58 10.37 2.91 -6.04
C GLY A 58 9.69 1.57 -5.76
N LEU A 59 9.95 0.91 -4.63
CA LEU A 59 9.24 -0.31 -4.27
C LEU A 59 7.85 0.04 -3.72
N ARG A 60 6.84 -0.39 -4.48
CA ARG A 60 5.42 -0.23 -4.15
C ARG A 60 4.68 -1.49 -4.51
N GLY A 61 3.63 -1.81 -3.76
CA GLY A 61 2.80 -2.98 -4.03
C GLY A 61 1.32 -2.67 -3.91
N ARG A 62 0.50 -3.72 -3.88
CA ARG A 62 -0.95 -3.63 -3.79
C ARG A 62 -1.46 -4.16 -2.45
N LEU A 63 -2.60 -3.65 -2.03
CA LEU A 63 -3.33 -4.08 -0.84
C LEU A 63 -4.76 -4.43 -1.23
N LEU A 64 -5.26 -5.53 -0.69
CA LEU A 64 -6.67 -5.87 -0.69
C LEU A 64 -7.08 -6.09 0.76
N ALA A 65 -8.20 -5.54 1.20
CA ALA A 65 -8.67 -5.69 2.57
C ALA A 65 -10.16 -6.03 2.61
N LEU A 66 -10.50 -6.89 3.58
CA LEU A 66 -11.85 -7.26 3.95
C LEU A 66 -12.17 -6.55 5.27
N LEU A 67 -12.65 -5.32 5.18
CA LEU A 67 -13.07 -4.54 6.34
C LEU A 67 -14.56 -4.75 6.61
N PRO A 68 -15.02 -4.70 7.87
CA PRO A 68 -16.44 -4.72 8.18
C PRO A 68 -17.16 -3.53 7.53
N ASP A 69 -18.41 -3.75 7.15
CA ASP A 69 -19.28 -2.73 6.55
C ASP A 69 -20.67 -2.81 7.23
N PRO A 70 -21.04 -1.82 8.07
CA PRO A 70 -20.28 -0.61 8.43
C PRO A 70 -19.07 -0.88 9.36
N LEU A 71 -18.12 0.05 9.43
CA LEU A 71 -17.00 0.00 10.37
C LEU A 71 -17.49 0.19 11.82
N PRO A 72 -17.18 -0.74 12.75
CA PRO A 72 -17.57 -0.60 14.16
C PRO A 72 -16.88 0.59 14.83
N GLU A 73 -17.64 1.44 15.52
CA GLU A 73 -17.14 2.64 16.19
C GLU A 73 -16.79 2.34 17.66
N GLY A 74 -15.59 2.76 18.09
CA GLY A 74 -15.17 2.66 19.49
C GLY A 74 -14.94 1.24 20.00
N VAL A 75 -14.97 0.23 19.12
CA VAL A 75 -14.70 -1.18 19.45
C VAL A 75 -13.68 -1.77 18.50
N ASP A 76 -12.95 -2.76 19.01
CA ASP A 76 -11.98 -3.50 18.20
C ASP A 76 -12.70 -4.47 17.26
N PHE A 77 -12.25 -4.54 16.02
CA PHE A 77 -12.75 -5.46 15.01
C PHE A 77 -11.61 -6.26 14.40
N LYS A 78 -11.90 -7.50 14.00
CA LYS A 78 -10.97 -8.33 13.24
C LYS A 78 -11.24 -8.16 11.76
N ALA A 79 -10.18 -8.14 10.97
CA ALA A 79 -10.26 -8.07 9.52
C ALA A 79 -9.04 -8.73 8.89
N GLU A 80 -9.13 -8.96 7.59
CA GLU A 80 -8.10 -9.65 6.82
C GLU A 80 -7.62 -8.78 5.68
N ALA A 81 -6.30 -8.73 5.48
CA ALA A 81 -5.67 -8.05 4.37
C ALA A 81 -4.78 -9.02 3.60
N LEU A 82 -4.63 -8.73 2.31
CA LEU A 82 -3.70 -9.37 1.43
C LEU A 82 -2.75 -8.32 0.90
N VAL A 83 -1.48 -8.43 1.30
CA VAL A 83 -0.40 -7.58 0.84
C VAL A 83 0.28 -8.25 -0.32
N TYR A 84 0.33 -7.57 -1.46
CA TYR A 84 1.07 -8.02 -2.63
C TYR A 84 2.39 -7.29 -2.73
N TYR A 85 3.48 -8.05 -2.76
CA TYR A 85 4.82 -7.59 -3.08
C TYR A 85 5.10 -7.89 -4.56
N PRO A 86 5.43 -6.88 -5.39
CA PRO A 86 5.56 -7.07 -6.83
C PRO A 86 6.78 -7.92 -7.19
N VAL A 87 6.79 -8.41 -8.43
CA VAL A 87 7.98 -8.98 -9.06
C VAL A 87 8.97 -7.84 -9.35
N TYR A 88 10.12 -7.83 -8.68
CA TYR A 88 11.18 -6.85 -8.96
C TYR A 88 12.52 -7.50 -9.32
N SER A 89 12.63 -8.83 -9.26
CA SER A 89 13.80 -9.56 -9.77
C SER A 89 13.43 -10.97 -10.20
N VAL A 90 14.29 -11.58 -11.03
CA VAL A 90 14.17 -12.99 -11.45
C VAL A 90 14.16 -13.94 -10.25
N TRP A 91 14.79 -13.56 -9.14
CA TRP A 91 14.91 -14.36 -7.92
C TRP A 91 13.82 -14.11 -6.88
N ARG A 92 13.00 -13.06 -7.06
CA ARG A 92 11.90 -12.71 -6.16
C ARG A 92 10.65 -12.48 -6.99
N THR A 93 9.96 -13.59 -7.23
CA THR A 93 8.62 -13.63 -7.82
C THR A 93 7.62 -12.97 -6.88
N GLY A 94 6.58 -12.37 -7.45
CA GLY A 94 5.60 -11.61 -6.68
C GLY A 94 4.99 -12.46 -5.58
N GLN A 95 4.86 -11.90 -4.39
CA GLN A 95 4.44 -12.65 -3.21
C GLN A 95 3.16 -12.05 -2.64
N PHE A 96 2.21 -12.92 -2.32
CA PHE A 96 1.05 -12.57 -1.53
C PHE A 96 1.30 -12.94 -0.08
N VAL A 97 1.08 -11.98 0.82
CA VAL A 97 1.15 -12.17 2.26
C VAL A 97 -0.22 -11.87 2.82
N ARG A 98 -0.86 -12.90 3.38
CA ARG A 98 -2.09 -12.73 4.13
C ARG A 98 -1.76 -12.22 5.52
N MET A 99 -2.47 -11.19 5.94
CA MET A 99 -2.34 -10.55 7.23
C MET A 99 -3.70 -10.53 7.91
N ASP A 100 -3.78 -11.17 9.08
CA ASP A 100 -4.92 -10.97 9.96
C ASP A 100 -4.59 -9.76 10.86
N PHE A 101 -5.54 -8.84 11.01
CA PHE A 101 -5.33 -7.65 11.81
C PHE A 101 -6.51 -7.33 12.71
N THR A 102 -6.19 -6.66 13.81
CA THR A 102 -7.18 -6.04 14.70
C THR A 102 -7.17 -4.54 14.43
N GLY A 103 -8.33 -4.02 14.05
CA GLY A 103 -8.57 -2.61 13.77
C GLY A 103 -9.37 -1.95 14.89
N HIS A 104 -9.10 -0.67 15.13
CA HIS A 104 -9.93 0.17 15.99
C HIS A 104 -10.26 1.44 15.22
N PHE A 105 -11.55 1.75 15.07
CA PHE A 105 -12.00 2.99 14.44
C PHE A 105 -12.56 3.93 15.50
N ARG A 106 -12.00 5.13 15.56
CA ARG A 106 -12.49 6.21 16.41
C ARG A 106 -12.89 7.41 15.54
N PRO A 107 -14.18 7.76 15.48
CA PRO A 107 -14.59 8.98 14.80
C PRO A 107 -13.98 10.19 15.53
N GLU A 108 -13.55 11.21 14.79
CA GLU A 108 -13.19 12.49 15.39
C GLU A 108 -14.46 13.11 15.99
N THR A 109 -14.45 13.27 17.31
CA THR A 109 -15.51 13.99 18.02
C THR A 109 -15.06 15.44 18.14
N PRO A 110 -15.86 16.43 17.71
CA PRO A 110 -15.52 17.82 17.95
C PRO A 110 -15.44 18.05 19.45
N SER A 111 -14.24 18.32 19.96
CA SER A 111 -14.06 18.74 21.34
C SER A 111 -14.78 20.07 21.53
N SER A 112 -15.66 20.16 22.53
CA SER A 112 -16.39 21.36 22.92
C SER A 112 -15.51 22.46 23.53
N GLY A 113 -14.28 22.63 23.03
CA GLY A 113 -13.30 23.60 23.50
C GLY A 113 -12.79 24.42 22.32
N GLY A 114 -13.26 25.67 22.22
CA GLY A 114 -12.66 26.78 21.47
C GLY A 114 -12.31 26.54 20.01
N GLN A 115 -12.98 27.26 19.10
CA GLN A 115 -12.57 27.37 17.70
C GLN A 115 -11.08 27.69 17.59
N THR A 116 -10.26 26.69 17.28
CA THR A 116 -8.91 26.90 16.76
C THR A 116 -8.99 26.87 15.25
N THR A 117 -8.30 27.82 14.61
CA THR A 117 -8.39 28.16 13.18
C THR A 117 -7.92 27.05 12.22
N ASN A 118 -7.47 25.91 12.76
CA ASN A 118 -7.18 24.70 12.01
C ASN A 118 -8.26 23.67 12.30
N ALA A 119 -9.48 23.93 11.81
CA ALA A 119 -10.54 22.94 11.81
C ALA A 119 -10.12 21.79 10.89
N ILE A 120 -9.66 20.69 11.49
CA ILE A 120 -9.61 19.39 10.80
C ILE A 120 -11.07 19.01 10.52
N PRO A 121 -11.45 18.64 9.28
CA PRO A 121 -12.84 18.43 8.92
C PRO A 121 -13.54 17.39 9.80
N SER A 122 -14.75 17.73 10.25
CA SER A 122 -15.66 16.85 10.96
C SER A 122 -16.13 15.71 10.05
N GLY A 123 -15.97 14.46 10.47
CA GLY A 123 -16.35 13.27 9.68
C GLY A 123 -15.20 12.29 9.45
N SER A 124 -13.97 12.77 9.61
CA SER A 124 -12.77 11.94 9.59
C SER A 124 -12.65 11.08 10.85
N GLY A 125 -11.86 10.02 10.77
CA GLY A 125 -11.60 9.20 11.94
C GLY A 125 -10.27 8.47 11.86
N MET A 126 -9.72 8.16 13.03
CA MET A 126 -8.45 7.48 13.13
C MET A 126 -8.67 5.97 13.12
N MET A 127 -7.90 5.28 12.28
CA MET A 127 -7.81 3.84 12.26
C MET A 127 -6.42 3.40 12.72
N LYS A 128 -6.39 2.48 13.68
CA LYS A 128 -5.16 1.78 14.07
C LYS A 128 -5.29 0.32 13.72
N PHE A 129 -4.27 -0.25 13.09
CA PHE A 129 -4.22 -1.68 12.80
C PHE A 129 -2.93 -2.30 13.29
N LYS A 130 -3.01 -3.55 13.71
CA LYS A 130 -1.83 -4.36 14.01
C LYS A 130 -1.93 -5.69 13.26
N ALA A 131 -0.98 -5.93 12.37
CA ALA A 131 -0.84 -7.19 11.65
C ALA A 131 0.32 -8.01 12.21
N ILE A 132 0.14 -9.32 12.25
CA ILE A 132 1.17 -10.28 12.67
C ILE A 132 1.26 -11.39 11.62
N VAL A 133 2.44 -11.59 11.05
CA VAL A 133 2.72 -12.69 10.10
C VAL A 133 4.06 -13.33 10.45
N GLY A 134 4.03 -14.57 10.92
CA GLY A 134 5.22 -15.23 11.44
C GLY A 134 5.84 -14.38 12.55
N ASN A 135 7.09 -13.94 12.35
CA ASN A 135 7.80 -13.07 13.30
C ASN A 135 7.71 -11.57 12.96
N GLN A 136 7.00 -11.20 11.89
CA GLN A 136 6.82 -9.82 11.47
C GLN A 136 5.60 -9.22 12.18
N VAL A 137 5.81 -8.09 12.85
CA VAL A 137 4.75 -7.27 13.42
C VAL A 137 4.73 -5.95 12.65
N VAL A 138 3.58 -5.59 12.10
CA VAL A 138 3.37 -4.34 11.38
C VAL A 138 2.26 -3.55 12.08
N GLU A 139 2.58 -2.33 12.45
CA GLU A 139 1.68 -1.37 13.06
C GLU A 139 1.28 -0.32 12.02
N TYR A 140 -0.01 -0.02 11.92
CA TYR A 140 -0.55 0.94 10.97
C TYR A 140 -1.33 2.02 11.71
N ALA A 141 -1.18 3.25 11.24
CA ALA A 141 -1.98 4.38 11.67
C ALA A 141 -2.46 5.13 10.44
N ALA A 142 -3.77 5.36 10.35
CA ALA A 142 -4.39 5.95 9.18
C ALA A 142 -5.56 6.87 9.53
N LEU A 143 -5.86 7.75 8.59
CA LEU A 143 -7.03 8.61 8.60
C LEU A 143 -8.02 8.10 7.55
N LEU A 144 -9.26 7.94 7.99
CA LEU A 144 -10.42 7.71 7.13
C LEU A 144 -10.99 9.07 6.73
N ASP A 145 -11.32 9.24 5.45
CA ASP A 145 -11.95 10.44 4.94
C ASP A 145 -13.41 10.60 5.40
N ASP A 146 -13.97 11.78 5.20
CA ASP A 146 -15.33 12.12 5.63
C ASP A 146 -16.40 11.26 4.94
N SER A 147 -16.14 10.84 3.68
CA SER A 147 -17.00 9.93 2.93
C SER A 147 -16.91 8.47 3.38
N ARG A 148 -15.98 8.11 4.27
CA ARG A 148 -15.68 6.74 4.69
C ARG A 148 -15.41 5.79 3.50
N THR A 149 -14.79 6.33 2.46
CA THR A 149 -14.46 5.63 1.21
C THR A 149 -12.96 5.58 0.96
N SER A 150 -12.14 6.37 1.66
CA SER A 150 -10.69 6.42 1.48
C SER A 150 -9.96 6.42 2.82
N VAL A 151 -8.95 5.56 2.93
CA VAL A 151 -8.04 5.49 4.08
C VAL A 151 -6.64 5.80 3.59
N VAL A 152 -5.98 6.76 4.25
CA VAL A 152 -4.58 7.13 3.98
C VAL A 152 -3.79 7.04 5.28
N GLY A 153 -2.67 6.32 5.27
CA GLY A 153 -1.91 6.09 6.49
C GLY A 153 -0.46 5.71 6.29
N GLY A 154 0.22 5.53 7.42
CA GLY A 154 1.58 5.04 7.53
C GLY A 154 1.63 3.65 8.15
N TYR A 155 2.72 2.94 7.90
CA TYR A 155 3.01 1.68 8.58
C TYR A 155 4.45 1.65 9.10
N LEU A 156 4.65 0.89 10.18
CA LEU A 156 5.94 0.57 10.76
C LEU A 156 6.02 -0.95 10.98
N SER A 157 7.03 -1.59 10.40
CA SER A 157 7.33 -3.01 10.53
C SER A 157 8.60 -3.18 11.37
N ARG A 158 8.59 -4.05 12.37
CA ARG A 158 9.77 -4.26 13.24
C ARG A 158 10.75 -5.33 12.74
N ALA A 159 10.28 -6.29 11.94
CA ALA A 159 11.10 -7.42 11.47
C ALA A 159 10.64 -7.92 10.09
N PRO A 160 11.24 -7.47 8.97
CA PRO A 160 12.35 -6.51 8.90
C PRO A 160 11.91 -5.10 9.31
N ASP A 161 12.87 -4.30 9.79
CA ASP A 161 12.68 -2.88 10.05
C ASP A 161 12.32 -2.16 8.73
N ASP A 162 11.10 -1.68 8.60
CA ASP A 162 10.62 -0.98 7.42
C ASP A 162 9.51 0.00 7.79
N PHE A 163 9.39 1.08 7.04
CA PHE A 163 8.28 2.01 7.19
C PHE A 163 7.87 2.58 5.83
N GLY A 164 6.61 2.97 5.75
CA GLY A 164 6.00 3.34 4.48
C GLY A 164 4.69 4.04 4.67
N HIS A 165 4.06 4.34 3.54
CA HIS A 165 2.70 4.84 3.49
C HIS A 165 1.83 3.89 2.68
N PHE A 166 0.53 3.97 2.91
CA PHE A 166 -0.46 3.20 2.18
C PHE A 166 -1.73 4.01 1.96
N THR A 167 -2.46 3.60 0.93
CA THR A 167 -3.79 4.11 0.62
C THR A 167 -4.72 2.92 0.39
N LEU A 168 -5.97 3.02 0.84
CA LEU A 168 -7.05 2.09 0.53
C LEU A 168 -8.28 2.88 0.12
N THR A 169 -9.02 2.36 -0.85
CA THR A 169 -10.28 2.92 -1.32
C THR A 169 -11.33 1.82 -1.34
N ARG A 170 -12.53 2.18 -0.88
CA ARG A 170 -13.71 1.32 -0.90
C ARG A 170 -14.23 1.16 -2.33
N HIS A 171 -14.62 -0.05 -2.69
CA HIS A 171 -15.20 -0.40 -3.98
C HIS A 171 -16.60 -0.97 -3.83
#